data_AF-A0A970KIN0-F1
#
_entry.id   AF-A0A970KIN0-F1
#
_cell.length_a   1.000
_cell.length_b   1.000
_cell.length_c   1.000
_cell.angle_alpha   90.00
_cell.angle_beta   90.00
_cell.angle_gamma   90.00
#
_symmetry.space_group_name_H-M   'P 1'
#
loop_
_entity.id
_entity.type
_entity.pdbx_description
1 polymer ?
#
loop_
_entity_poly.entity_id
_entity_poly.type
_entity_poly.pdbx_seq_one_letter_code
_entity_poly.pdbx_strand_id
1 'polypeptide(L)'
;MNYEEQLRYMSDGYRALWNEQVQARIDSDIEANRKADGTFSLGLPEGTEVRAELIRHDFVFGAHIFNFDQLGTDERNRKYKELYGTLFNSATIAFYWGPFEPEEGKCRFQADERDTAEFWNNCKEPKLEAHWRRPPTDPVVEFCEKKGIRLHGHTLTWGNTTWQYPRWLMAKLPKDILVQMLTDTRNGTNIMTKSAAEIERLLPDFADELNKQMERRIRVIAERYGDRVSSWDVCNESATDFERGNHVPGAKLCKSVYGFMPGDYTYHSFQVADDAFPKSVKLNINDYNLGRCYPDQVDDLRSRGCRIDIMGAQTHLFNPQTCLDIAEGKSDIQSPERVWKTMETIARAGLPIHLSEITITAPNNAERGQAIQAVIARDLYRLWFSIKPMMGITWWNVVDDCGAPGEPSVSGLFSRDMAPKPAFHALDGLINGEWKTRKELRAGKDGAVSFRGFRGHYRLSWTQDGREHETTVHVG
;
A
#
# COMPACT_ATOMS: atom_id res chain seq x y z
N MET A 1 12.03 24.78 -6.26
CA MET A 1 13.20 24.16 -6.92
C MET A 1 12.70 23.12 -7.91
N ASN A 2 13.19 23.13 -9.14
CA ASN A 2 12.98 22.05 -10.11
C ASN A 2 13.96 20.89 -9.86
N TYR A 3 13.80 19.78 -10.60
CA TYR A 3 14.65 18.59 -10.42
C TYR A 3 16.15 18.88 -10.59
N GLU A 4 16.54 19.63 -11.63
CA GLU A 4 17.95 19.98 -11.88
C GLU A 4 18.58 20.82 -10.77
N GLU A 5 17.80 21.68 -10.13
CA GLU A 5 18.22 22.44 -8.95
C GLU A 5 18.41 21.54 -7.74
N GLN A 6 17.47 20.61 -7.49
CA GLN A 6 17.54 19.68 -6.38
C GLN A 6 18.67 18.66 -6.54
N LEU A 7 18.95 18.23 -7.78
CA LEU A 7 19.99 17.24 -8.08
C LEU A 7 21.37 17.74 -7.61
N ARG A 8 21.60 19.06 -7.51
CA ARG A 8 22.83 19.67 -6.97
C ARG A 8 23.14 19.26 -5.52
N TYR A 9 22.14 18.79 -4.78
CA TYR A 9 22.32 18.25 -3.43
C TYR A 9 22.73 16.77 -3.39
N MET A 10 22.79 16.12 -4.56
CA MET A 10 23.22 14.74 -4.72
C MET A 10 24.68 14.68 -5.19
N SER A 11 25.43 13.74 -4.62
CA SER A 11 26.84 13.51 -4.96
C SER A 11 27.05 12.96 -6.37
N ASP A 12 28.29 13.03 -6.86
CA ASP A 12 28.69 12.35 -8.10
C ASP A 12 28.51 10.84 -8.03
N GLY A 13 28.67 10.24 -6.84
CA GLY A 13 28.40 8.81 -6.62
C GLY A 13 26.94 8.45 -6.86
N TYR A 14 26.00 9.26 -6.36
CA TYR A 14 24.57 9.08 -6.67
C TYR A 14 24.30 9.24 -8.17
N ARG A 15 24.84 10.29 -8.80
CA ARG A 15 24.66 10.55 -10.24
C ARG A 15 25.25 9.44 -11.12
N ALA A 16 26.33 8.80 -10.69
CA ALA A 16 26.91 7.66 -11.37
C ALA A 16 25.98 6.44 -11.35
N LEU A 17 25.28 6.19 -10.24
CA LEU A 17 24.26 5.13 -10.13
C LEU A 17 23.00 5.44 -10.95
N TRP A 18 22.62 6.72 -11.04
CA TRP A 18 21.41 7.21 -11.73
C TRP A 18 21.70 7.92 -13.05
N ASN A 19 22.73 7.46 -13.76
CA ASN A 19 23.26 8.09 -14.97
C ASN A 19 22.28 8.06 -16.17
N GLU A 20 22.66 8.73 -17.26
CA GLU A 20 21.84 8.83 -18.48
C GLU A 20 21.43 7.49 -19.08
N GLN A 21 22.27 6.45 -18.99
CA GLN A 21 21.93 5.12 -19.52
C GLN A 21 20.82 4.47 -18.69
N VAL A 22 20.88 4.62 -17.37
CA VAL A 22 19.83 4.16 -16.45
C VAL A 22 18.53 4.90 -16.72
N GLN A 23 18.57 6.24 -16.84
CA GLN A 23 17.38 7.04 -17.14
C GLN A 23 16.78 6.67 -18.50
N ALA A 24 17.61 6.50 -19.54
CA ALA A 24 17.16 6.09 -20.86
C ALA A 24 16.49 4.69 -20.87
N ARG A 25 17.02 3.74 -20.07
CA ARG A 25 16.38 2.44 -19.86
C ARG A 25 15.02 2.61 -19.19
N ILE A 26 14.95 3.38 -18.11
CA ILE A 26 13.69 3.66 -17.40
C ILE A 26 12.65 4.27 -18.36
N ASP A 27 13.05 5.24 -19.19
CA ASP A 27 12.16 5.90 -20.15
C ASP A 27 11.65 4.93 -21.23
N SER A 28 12.55 4.12 -21.79
CA SER A 28 12.19 3.07 -22.76
C SER A 28 11.24 2.05 -22.14
N ASP A 29 11.49 1.62 -20.90
CA ASP A 29 10.65 0.67 -20.18
C ASP A 29 9.28 1.27 -19.84
N ILE A 30 9.20 2.56 -19.48
CA ILE A 30 7.92 3.26 -19.29
C ILE A 30 7.13 3.28 -20.61
N GLU A 31 7.77 3.64 -21.73
CA GLU A 31 7.09 3.63 -23.02
C GLU A 31 6.58 2.24 -23.41
N ALA A 32 7.38 1.20 -23.20
CA ALA A 32 7.01 -0.17 -23.54
C ALA A 32 5.90 -0.72 -22.63
N ASN A 33 5.99 -0.47 -21.32
CA ASN A 33 5.16 -1.15 -20.32
C ASN A 33 3.93 -0.34 -19.88
N ARG A 34 3.96 0.99 -19.98
CA ARG A 34 2.89 1.87 -19.46
C ARG A 34 2.06 2.54 -20.53
N LYS A 35 2.49 2.49 -21.78
CA LYS A 35 1.77 3.08 -22.90
C LYS A 35 1.31 2.01 -23.89
N ALA A 36 0.23 2.32 -24.59
CA ALA A 36 -0.35 1.49 -25.63
C ALA A 36 -0.95 2.36 -26.73
N ASP A 37 -1.15 1.74 -27.89
CA ASP A 37 -1.81 2.36 -29.02
C ASP A 37 -3.32 2.09 -28.93
N GLY A 38 -4.13 3.15 -29.02
CA GLY A 38 -5.59 3.06 -29.10
C GLY A 38 -6.07 3.53 -30.47
N THR A 39 -7.09 2.87 -31.02
CA THR A 39 -7.81 3.32 -32.22
C THR A 39 -9.31 3.23 -31.95
N PHE A 40 -10.00 4.35 -32.13
CA PHE A 40 -11.41 4.48 -31.76
C PHE A 40 -12.21 5.00 -32.94
N SER A 41 -13.09 4.16 -33.49
CA SER A 41 -14.00 4.52 -34.57
C SER A 41 -15.18 5.32 -34.03
N LEU A 42 -15.18 6.62 -34.31
CA LEU A 42 -16.21 7.56 -33.84
C LEU A 42 -17.20 7.94 -34.95
N GLY A 43 -16.92 7.54 -36.20
CA GLY A 43 -17.74 7.90 -37.36
C GLY A 43 -17.70 9.39 -37.68
N LEU A 44 -16.60 10.06 -37.34
CA LEU A 44 -16.44 11.50 -37.54
C LEU A 44 -16.06 11.82 -39.00
N PRO A 45 -16.45 12.99 -39.52
CA PRO A 45 -15.89 13.51 -40.76
C PRO A 45 -14.37 13.57 -40.72
N GLU A 46 -13.72 13.32 -41.86
CA GLU A 46 -12.26 13.45 -41.98
C GLU A 46 -11.82 14.85 -41.55
N GLY A 47 -10.78 14.91 -40.72
CA GLY A 47 -10.19 16.17 -40.27
C GLY A 47 -10.85 16.81 -39.04
N THR A 48 -11.98 16.27 -38.55
CA THR A 48 -12.61 16.72 -37.29
C THR A 48 -11.60 16.69 -36.15
N GLU A 49 -11.47 17.81 -35.45
CA GLU A 49 -10.56 17.94 -34.30
C GLU A 49 -11.13 17.23 -33.08
N VAL A 50 -10.31 16.37 -32.47
CA VAL A 50 -10.67 15.59 -31.29
C VAL A 50 -9.62 15.78 -30.23
N ARG A 51 -10.03 16.13 -29.01
CA ARG A 51 -9.17 16.19 -27.84
C ARG A 51 -9.25 14.88 -27.08
N ALA A 52 -8.10 14.26 -26.82
CA ALA A 52 -7.96 13.09 -25.96
C ALA A 52 -7.32 13.48 -24.63
N GLU A 53 -8.00 13.23 -23.52
CA GLU A 53 -7.51 13.50 -22.17
C GLU A 53 -7.59 12.24 -21.30
N LEU A 54 -6.46 11.82 -20.72
CA LEU A 54 -6.45 10.75 -19.71
C LEU A 54 -7.18 11.24 -18.45
N ILE A 55 -8.27 10.57 -18.10
CA ILE A 55 -9.12 10.90 -16.94
C ILE A 55 -8.93 9.91 -15.79
N ARG A 56 -8.51 8.67 -16.07
CA ARG A 56 -8.18 7.67 -15.03
C ARG A 56 -7.05 6.78 -15.51
N HIS A 57 -5.96 6.77 -14.76
CA HIS A 57 -4.80 5.91 -15.03
C HIS A 57 -5.08 4.47 -14.56
N ASP A 58 -4.65 3.45 -15.32
CA ASP A 58 -4.80 2.03 -14.91
C ASP A 58 -3.80 1.66 -13.80
N PHE A 59 -2.57 2.18 -13.90
CA PHE A 59 -1.59 2.09 -12.82
C PHE A 59 -2.10 2.78 -11.54
N VAL A 60 -1.88 2.11 -10.41
CA VAL A 60 -2.33 2.58 -9.10
C VAL A 60 -1.30 3.51 -8.48
N PHE A 61 -1.71 4.75 -8.21
CA PHE A 61 -1.00 5.70 -7.37
C PHE A 61 -1.80 5.86 -6.08
N GLY A 62 -1.31 5.29 -5.00
CA GLY A 62 -2.04 5.20 -3.74
C GLY A 62 -1.36 5.92 -2.58
N ALA A 63 -2.13 6.09 -1.52
CA ALA A 63 -1.63 6.32 -0.17
C ALA A 63 -2.53 5.65 0.85
N HIS A 64 -2.02 5.42 2.06
CA HIS A 64 -2.87 5.06 3.18
C HIS A 64 -3.76 6.24 3.61
N ILE A 65 -5.02 5.99 3.94
CA ILE A 65 -5.97 7.03 4.39
C ILE A 65 -6.17 7.02 5.92
N PHE A 66 -5.13 6.66 6.66
CA PHE A 66 -5.27 6.32 8.07
C PHE A 66 -5.54 7.53 8.97
N ASN A 67 -5.19 8.75 8.57
CA ASN A 67 -5.45 9.95 9.37
C ASN A 67 -6.81 10.60 9.06
N PHE A 68 -7.77 9.85 8.49
CA PHE A 68 -9.08 10.37 8.10
C PHE A 68 -9.80 11.04 9.28
N ASP A 69 -10.01 12.36 9.17
CA ASP A 69 -10.58 13.24 10.20
C ASP A 69 -9.77 13.37 11.51
N GLN A 70 -8.51 12.92 11.52
CA GLN A 70 -7.66 12.94 12.72
C GLN A 70 -6.55 14.00 12.66
N LEU A 71 -6.56 14.97 11.74
CA LEU A 71 -5.47 15.95 11.59
C LEU A 71 -5.60 17.20 12.48
N GLY A 72 -6.59 17.22 13.37
CA GLY A 72 -6.76 18.22 14.42
C GLY A 72 -7.36 19.55 13.98
N THR A 73 -7.62 19.75 12.68
CA THR A 73 -8.47 20.85 12.19
C THR A 73 -9.24 20.43 10.95
N ASP A 74 -10.41 21.01 10.74
CA ASP A 74 -11.25 20.78 9.55
C ASP A 74 -10.51 21.17 8.26
N GLU A 75 -9.70 22.22 8.29
CA GLU A 75 -8.92 22.65 7.13
C GLU A 75 -7.86 21.60 6.74
N ARG A 76 -7.12 21.05 7.71
CA ARG A 76 -6.12 20.02 7.45
C ARG A 76 -6.79 18.75 6.93
N ASN A 77 -7.90 18.34 7.54
CA ASN A 77 -8.69 17.19 7.12
C ASN A 77 -9.25 17.35 5.69
N ARG A 78 -9.77 18.54 5.34
CA ARG A 78 -10.22 18.84 3.98
C ARG A 78 -9.07 18.75 2.97
N LYS A 79 -7.94 19.40 3.23
CA LYS A 79 -6.75 19.35 2.36
C LYS A 79 -6.25 17.93 2.16
N TYR A 80 -6.24 17.11 3.22
CA TYR A 80 -5.82 15.71 3.15
C TYR A 80 -6.77 14.87 2.29
N LYS A 81 -8.08 15.03 2.47
CA LYS A 81 -9.11 14.35 1.66
C LYS A 81 -9.06 14.76 0.19
N GLU A 82 -8.69 15.99 -0.13
CA GLU A 82 -8.61 16.48 -1.53
C GLU A 82 -7.54 15.78 -2.37
N LEU A 83 -6.55 15.15 -1.74
CA LEU A 83 -5.50 14.38 -2.42
C LEU A 83 -6.05 13.11 -3.09
N TYR A 84 -7.13 12.56 -2.55
CA TYR A 84 -7.78 11.36 -3.06
C TYR A 84 -8.75 11.72 -4.19
N GLY A 85 -8.48 11.16 -5.37
CA GLY A 85 -9.10 11.51 -6.65
C GLY A 85 -8.32 12.55 -7.46
N THR A 86 -7.22 13.10 -6.93
CA THR A 86 -6.35 14.05 -7.63
C THR A 86 -4.94 13.50 -7.81
N LEU A 87 -4.19 13.35 -6.72
CA LEU A 87 -2.87 12.72 -6.71
C LEU A 87 -2.97 11.20 -6.57
N PHE A 88 -3.90 10.73 -5.73
CA PHE A 88 -4.08 9.32 -5.45
C PHE A 88 -5.38 8.78 -6.05
N ASN A 89 -5.27 7.76 -6.89
CA ASN A 89 -6.41 7.00 -7.43
C ASN A 89 -6.71 5.72 -6.63
N SER A 90 -6.04 5.51 -5.49
CA SER A 90 -6.29 4.40 -4.57
C SER A 90 -6.06 4.82 -3.11
N ALA A 91 -6.81 4.22 -2.19
CA ALA A 91 -6.61 4.37 -0.76
C ALA A 91 -6.44 3.02 -0.05
N THR A 92 -5.44 2.91 0.82
CA THR A 92 -5.30 1.79 1.76
C THR A 92 -6.05 2.12 3.05
N ILE A 93 -6.98 1.24 3.44
CA ILE A 93 -7.90 1.40 4.56
C ILE A 93 -7.46 0.51 5.72
N ALA A 94 -7.43 1.06 6.94
CA ALA A 94 -6.93 0.38 8.12
C ALA A 94 -7.95 -0.61 8.71
N PHE A 95 -7.62 -1.89 8.64
CA PHE A 95 -8.31 -3.01 9.27
C PHE A 95 -7.40 -3.69 10.31
N TYR A 96 -6.69 -2.90 11.13
CA TYR A 96 -5.82 -3.46 12.15
C TYR A 96 -6.66 -3.98 13.32
N TRP A 97 -6.60 -5.28 13.61
CA TRP A 97 -7.64 -5.96 14.38
C TRP A 97 -7.85 -5.38 15.79
N GLY A 98 -6.80 -5.07 16.55
CA GLY A 98 -6.92 -4.60 17.92
C GLY A 98 -7.68 -3.27 18.03
N PRO A 99 -7.25 -2.21 17.33
CA PRO A 99 -7.99 -0.95 17.30
C PRO A 99 -9.36 -1.06 16.61
N PHE A 100 -9.48 -1.91 15.58
CA PHE A 100 -10.74 -2.11 14.85
C PHE A 100 -11.79 -2.87 15.66
N GLU A 101 -11.40 -3.81 16.51
CA GLU A 101 -12.28 -4.58 17.38
C GLU A 101 -11.74 -4.53 18.82
N PRO A 102 -11.91 -3.38 19.51
CA PRO A 102 -11.36 -3.16 20.85
C PRO A 102 -12.01 -4.07 21.91
N GLU A 103 -13.22 -4.55 21.64
CA GLU A 103 -13.95 -5.53 22.45
C GLU A 103 -14.47 -6.65 21.55
N GLU A 104 -14.49 -7.88 22.05
CA GLU A 104 -14.96 -9.05 21.31
C GLU A 104 -16.37 -8.83 20.75
N GLY A 105 -16.55 -9.00 19.44
CA GLY A 105 -17.83 -8.80 18.77
C GLY A 105 -18.09 -7.36 18.32
N LYS A 106 -17.36 -6.36 18.83
CA LYS A 106 -17.66 -4.94 18.63
C LYS A 106 -16.67 -4.29 17.66
N CYS A 107 -16.87 -4.55 16.38
CA CYS A 107 -16.08 -3.93 15.31
C CYS A 107 -16.46 -2.45 15.11
N ARG A 108 -15.44 -1.59 14.96
CA ARG A 108 -15.55 -0.15 14.67
C ARG A 108 -15.81 0.09 13.18
N PHE A 109 -16.90 -0.45 12.68
CA PHE A 109 -17.36 -0.12 11.32
C PHE A 109 -17.85 1.33 11.26
N GLN A 110 -18.68 1.72 12.23
CA GLN A 110 -19.26 3.06 12.32
C GLN A 110 -18.47 3.95 13.28
N ALA A 111 -18.59 5.27 13.06
CA ALA A 111 -17.98 6.27 13.91
C ALA A 111 -18.70 6.37 15.28
N ASP A 112 -17.91 6.60 16.33
CA ASP A 112 -18.41 6.98 17.65
C ASP A 112 -18.02 8.44 18.02
N GLU A 113 -18.36 8.89 19.22
CA GLU A 113 -18.06 10.25 19.69
C GLU A 113 -16.55 10.59 19.61
N ARG A 114 -15.67 9.59 19.78
CA ARG A 114 -14.20 9.74 19.71
C ARG A 114 -13.66 9.74 18.28
N ASP A 115 -14.52 9.60 17.29
CA ASP A 115 -14.18 9.73 15.86
C ASP A 115 -14.63 11.08 15.27
N THR A 116 -15.29 11.91 16.07
CA THR A 116 -15.77 13.22 15.63
C THR A 116 -14.61 14.19 15.40
N ALA A 117 -14.84 15.16 14.51
CA ALA A 117 -13.93 16.29 14.35
C ALA A 117 -13.76 17.06 15.67
N GLU A 118 -14.80 17.17 16.49
CA GLU A 118 -14.72 17.81 17.80
C GLU A 118 -13.71 17.12 18.74
N PHE A 119 -13.76 15.79 18.83
CA PHE A 119 -12.77 15.03 19.62
C PHE A 119 -11.35 15.27 19.10
N TRP A 120 -11.12 15.06 17.80
CA TRP A 120 -9.78 15.15 17.22
C TRP A 120 -9.21 16.56 17.21
N ASN A 121 -10.05 17.59 17.03
CA ASN A 121 -9.63 18.99 17.05
C ASN A 121 -9.22 19.44 18.46
N ASN A 122 -9.70 18.78 19.51
CA ASN A 122 -9.36 19.06 20.90
C ASN A 122 -8.34 18.07 21.50
N CYS A 123 -7.96 17.02 20.77
CA CYS A 123 -7.01 16.01 21.23
C CYS A 123 -5.57 16.55 21.20
N LYS A 124 -4.98 16.77 22.38
CA LYS A 124 -3.62 17.33 22.53
C LYS A 124 -2.51 16.36 22.13
N GLU A 125 -2.67 15.09 22.49
CA GLU A 125 -1.68 14.03 22.31
C GLU A 125 -2.28 12.89 21.47
N PRO A 126 -2.59 13.13 20.19
CA PRO A 126 -3.33 12.18 19.37
C PRO A 126 -2.64 10.82 19.28
N LYS A 127 -1.29 10.77 19.30
CA LYS A 127 -0.52 9.52 19.22
C LYS A 127 -0.70 8.59 20.42
N LEU A 128 -1.25 9.07 21.54
CA LEU A 128 -1.57 8.26 22.71
C LEU A 128 -2.96 7.63 22.64
N GLU A 129 -3.81 8.08 21.70
CA GLU A 129 -5.14 7.51 21.51
C GLU A 129 -5.06 6.13 20.84
N ALA A 130 -5.83 5.18 21.38
CA ALA A 130 -5.79 3.79 20.92
C ALA A 130 -6.19 3.60 19.45
N HIS A 131 -7.00 4.51 18.90
CA HIS A 131 -7.45 4.52 17.51
C HIS A 131 -6.83 5.63 16.67
N TRP A 132 -5.72 6.22 17.12
CA TRP A 132 -4.88 7.05 16.27
C TRP A 132 -4.46 6.28 15.03
N ARG A 133 -4.65 6.88 13.86
CA ARG A 133 -4.47 6.27 12.54
C ARG A 133 -5.38 5.06 12.29
N ARG A 134 -6.46 4.86 13.03
CA ARG A 134 -7.36 3.71 12.91
C ARG A 134 -8.82 4.18 12.90
N PRO A 135 -9.20 4.98 11.89
CA PRO A 135 -10.54 5.51 11.79
C PRO A 135 -11.55 4.38 11.60
N PRO A 136 -12.83 4.60 11.96
CA PRO A 136 -13.91 3.68 11.63
C PRO A 136 -13.99 3.51 10.12
N THR A 137 -14.26 2.30 9.67
CA THR A 137 -14.00 1.93 8.26
C THR A 137 -15.14 2.31 7.32
N ASP A 138 -16.41 2.38 7.76
CA ASP A 138 -17.54 2.74 6.90
C ASP A 138 -17.42 4.16 6.33
N PRO A 139 -17.17 5.23 7.13
CA PRO A 139 -17.03 6.58 6.58
C PRO A 139 -15.87 6.72 5.58
N VAL A 140 -14.80 5.95 5.79
CA VAL A 140 -13.64 5.93 4.90
C VAL A 140 -13.98 5.25 3.56
N VAL A 141 -14.66 4.09 3.61
CA VAL A 141 -15.13 3.36 2.42
C VAL A 141 -16.08 4.24 1.61
N GLU A 142 -17.09 4.81 2.25
CA GLU A 142 -18.08 5.70 1.61
C GLU A 142 -17.43 6.92 0.95
N PHE A 143 -16.44 7.53 1.62
CA PHE A 143 -15.67 8.61 1.04
C PHE A 143 -14.92 8.17 -0.22
N CYS A 144 -14.23 7.03 -0.17
CA CYS A 144 -13.47 6.51 -1.31
C CYS A 144 -14.38 6.13 -2.48
N GLU A 145 -15.54 5.53 -2.22
CA GLU A 145 -16.57 5.22 -3.23
C GLU A 145 -17.07 6.51 -3.90
N LYS A 146 -17.39 7.55 -3.11
CA LYS A 146 -17.81 8.86 -3.65
C LYS A 146 -16.72 9.52 -4.50
N LYS A 147 -15.45 9.28 -4.19
CA LYS A 147 -14.31 9.75 -5.00
C LYS A 147 -14.07 8.91 -6.25
N GLY A 148 -14.67 7.73 -6.36
CA GLY A 148 -14.49 6.82 -7.49
C GLY A 148 -13.06 6.28 -7.60
N ILE A 149 -12.37 6.14 -6.47
CA ILE A 149 -10.99 5.61 -6.39
C ILE A 149 -11.01 4.12 -6.04
N ARG A 150 -9.87 3.45 -6.20
CA ARG A 150 -9.70 2.05 -5.79
C ARG A 150 -9.57 1.94 -4.27
N LEU A 151 -10.26 0.98 -3.66
CA LEU A 151 -10.18 0.68 -2.23
C LEU A 151 -9.36 -0.58 -1.99
N HIS A 152 -8.42 -0.51 -1.04
CA HIS A 152 -7.57 -1.63 -0.63
C HIS A 152 -7.62 -1.81 0.89
N GLY A 153 -8.03 -2.98 1.35
CA GLY A 153 -8.11 -3.28 2.78
C GLY A 153 -6.81 -3.87 3.32
N HIS A 154 -6.30 -3.29 4.41
CA HIS A 154 -5.08 -3.73 5.07
C HIS A 154 -5.27 -3.77 6.59
N THR A 155 -5.28 -4.94 7.24
CA THR A 155 -5.11 -6.30 6.72
C THR A 155 -6.01 -7.27 7.48
N LEU A 156 -6.32 -8.42 6.87
CA LEU A 156 -7.18 -9.43 7.48
C LEU A 156 -6.43 -10.21 8.58
N THR A 157 -5.26 -10.75 8.25
CA THR A 157 -4.45 -11.59 9.15
C THR A 157 -3.02 -11.06 9.27
N TRP A 158 -2.57 -10.83 10.50
CA TRP A 158 -1.20 -10.41 10.78
C TRP A 158 -0.78 -10.83 12.20
N GLY A 159 0.48 -11.22 12.38
CA GLY A 159 1.00 -11.66 13.67
C GLY A 159 1.27 -10.54 14.67
N ASN A 160 1.38 -9.28 14.23
CA ASN A 160 1.90 -8.20 15.05
C ASN A 160 1.07 -7.95 16.32
N THR A 161 1.69 -8.21 17.47
CA THR A 161 1.03 -8.15 18.78
C THR A 161 0.81 -6.72 19.28
N THR A 162 1.52 -5.74 18.73
CA THR A 162 1.36 -4.32 19.07
C THR A 162 0.14 -3.71 18.38
N TRP A 163 -0.03 -4.00 17.09
CA TRP A 163 -1.00 -3.30 16.25
C TRP A 163 -2.17 -4.18 15.78
N GLN A 164 -1.94 -5.47 15.51
CA GLN A 164 -2.99 -6.37 15.04
C GLN A 164 -3.72 -7.04 16.19
N TYR A 165 -3.05 -7.68 17.15
CA TYR A 165 -3.77 -8.52 18.11
C TYR A 165 -4.66 -7.73 19.08
N PRO A 166 -5.96 -8.08 19.22
CA PRO A 166 -6.81 -7.50 20.25
C PRO A 166 -6.40 -7.96 21.64
N ARG A 167 -6.40 -7.03 22.60
CA ARG A 167 -6.08 -7.32 24.01
C ARG A 167 -7.06 -8.32 24.63
N TRP A 168 -8.35 -8.26 24.26
CA TRP A 168 -9.37 -9.18 24.78
C TRP A 168 -9.13 -10.63 24.36
N LEU A 169 -8.52 -10.86 23.19
CA LEU A 169 -8.18 -12.21 22.73
C LEU A 169 -7.03 -12.77 23.55
N MET A 170 -5.96 -11.98 23.71
CA MET A 170 -4.82 -12.38 24.54
C MET A 170 -5.20 -12.57 26.02
N ALA A 171 -6.19 -11.83 26.53
CA ALA A 171 -6.71 -11.98 27.88
C ALA A 171 -7.40 -13.33 28.15
N LYS A 172 -7.68 -14.13 27.11
CA LYS A 172 -8.22 -15.49 27.25
C LYS A 172 -7.16 -16.53 27.62
N LEU A 173 -5.87 -16.18 27.56
CA LEU A 173 -4.81 -17.05 28.06
C LEU A 173 -4.88 -17.18 29.59
N PRO A 174 -4.50 -18.34 30.15
CA PRO A 174 -4.32 -18.48 31.59
C PRO A 174 -3.33 -17.43 32.15
N LYS A 175 -3.61 -16.89 33.34
CA LYS A 175 -2.82 -15.79 33.92
C LYS A 175 -1.35 -16.16 34.14
N ASP A 176 -1.09 -17.39 34.56
CA ASP A 176 0.27 -17.91 34.73
C ASP A 176 1.03 -17.96 33.41
N ILE A 177 0.35 -18.23 32.31
CA ILE A 177 0.93 -18.24 30.96
C ILE A 177 1.24 -16.82 30.51
N LEU A 178 0.35 -15.86 30.74
CA LEU A 178 0.63 -14.44 30.50
C LEU A 178 1.86 -13.97 31.29
N VAL A 179 1.99 -14.38 32.56
CA VAL A 179 3.18 -14.08 33.36
C VAL A 179 4.42 -14.72 32.76
N GLN A 180 4.36 -15.99 32.34
CA GLN A 180 5.48 -16.67 31.68
C GLN A 180 5.90 -15.99 30.38
N MET A 181 4.97 -15.42 29.60
CA MET A 181 5.31 -14.69 28.38
C MET A 181 6.09 -13.39 28.68
N LEU A 182 5.90 -12.82 29.87
CA LEU A 182 6.59 -11.61 30.33
C LEU A 182 7.94 -11.90 31.01
N THR A 183 8.26 -13.15 31.33
CA THR A 183 9.57 -13.50 31.94
C THR A 183 10.67 -13.57 30.89
N ASP A 184 11.92 -13.34 31.28
CA ASP A 184 13.07 -13.50 30.39
C ASP A 184 13.19 -14.96 29.89
N THR A 185 13.40 -15.14 28.59
CA THR A 185 13.55 -16.47 27.98
C THR A 185 14.77 -17.23 28.50
N ARG A 186 15.79 -16.52 29.01
CA ARG A 186 16.99 -17.11 29.64
C ARG A 186 16.70 -17.82 30.95
N ASN A 187 15.58 -17.51 31.59
CA ASN A 187 15.19 -18.09 32.88
C ASN A 187 14.51 -19.47 32.74
N GLY A 188 14.31 -19.97 31.51
CA GLY A 188 13.76 -21.31 31.23
C GLY A 188 12.28 -21.51 31.58
N THR A 189 11.66 -20.56 32.28
CA THR A 189 10.23 -20.58 32.65
C THR A 189 9.33 -19.90 31.63
N ASN A 190 9.90 -19.20 30.65
CA ASN A 190 9.12 -18.57 29.60
C ASN A 190 8.55 -19.65 28.65
N ILE A 191 7.23 -19.63 28.45
CA ILE A 191 6.52 -20.57 27.56
C ILE A 191 7.08 -20.57 26.12
N MET A 192 7.64 -19.46 25.66
CA MET A 192 8.26 -19.33 24.34
C MET A 192 9.52 -20.18 24.16
N THR A 193 10.06 -20.79 25.22
CA THR A 193 11.14 -21.80 25.12
C THR A 193 10.64 -23.16 24.64
N LYS A 194 9.33 -23.45 24.77
CA LYS A 194 8.72 -24.70 24.30
C LYS A 194 8.52 -24.69 22.79
N SER A 195 8.42 -25.88 22.21
CA SER A 195 8.02 -26.05 20.80
C SER A 195 6.55 -25.68 20.60
N ALA A 196 6.16 -25.32 19.37
CA ALA A 196 4.77 -24.99 19.06
C ALA A 196 3.80 -26.15 19.40
N ALA A 197 4.19 -27.39 19.12
CA ALA A 197 3.39 -28.58 19.44
C ALA A 197 3.22 -28.81 20.96
N GLU A 198 4.23 -28.47 21.77
CA GLU A 198 4.07 -28.51 23.22
C GLU A 198 3.12 -27.42 23.72
N ILE A 199 3.24 -26.20 23.17
CA ILE A 199 2.36 -25.08 23.53
C ILE A 199 0.91 -25.40 23.14
N GLU A 200 0.69 -25.96 21.94
CA GLU A 200 -0.63 -26.40 21.48
C GLU A 200 -1.25 -27.43 22.45
N ARG A 201 -0.47 -28.41 22.93
CA ARG A 201 -0.95 -29.38 23.92
C ARG A 201 -1.25 -28.77 25.29
N LEU A 202 -0.52 -27.70 25.67
CA LEU A 202 -0.75 -27.00 26.93
C LEU A 202 -1.93 -26.02 26.85
N LEU A 203 -2.21 -25.50 25.67
CA LEU A 203 -3.19 -24.44 25.42
C LEU A 203 -4.17 -24.82 24.29
N PRO A 204 -4.79 -26.02 24.30
CA PRO A 204 -5.62 -26.47 23.19
C PRO A 204 -6.84 -25.56 22.99
N ASP A 205 -7.49 -25.14 24.08
CA ASP A 205 -8.66 -24.27 24.03
C ASP A 205 -8.32 -22.88 23.47
N PHE A 206 -7.14 -22.35 23.82
CA PHE A 206 -6.70 -21.07 23.27
C PHE A 206 -6.33 -21.17 21.80
N ALA A 207 -5.70 -22.27 21.37
CA ALA A 207 -5.41 -22.52 19.97
C ALA A 207 -6.71 -22.59 19.15
N ASP A 208 -7.72 -23.32 19.63
CA ASP A 208 -9.02 -23.40 18.97
C ASP A 208 -9.73 -22.04 18.92
N GLU A 209 -9.72 -21.29 20.02
CA GLU A 209 -10.29 -19.95 20.08
C GLU A 209 -9.56 -18.97 19.14
N LEU A 210 -8.23 -19.05 19.05
CA LEU A 210 -7.43 -18.21 18.16
C LEU A 210 -7.79 -18.45 16.68
N ASN A 211 -7.90 -19.71 16.26
CA ASN A 211 -8.34 -20.08 14.92
C ASN A 211 -9.75 -19.56 14.62
N LYS A 212 -10.69 -19.83 15.55
CA LYS A 212 -12.09 -19.41 15.43
C LYS A 212 -12.24 -17.90 15.28
N GLN A 213 -11.52 -17.12 16.08
CA GLN A 213 -11.64 -15.66 16.07
C GLN A 213 -11.02 -15.05 14.81
N MET A 214 -9.93 -15.63 14.29
CA MET A 214 -9.33 -15.20 13.03
C MET A 214 -10.24 -15.49 11.83
N GLU A 215 -10.85 -16.68 11.77
CA GLU A 215 -11.85 -17.00 10.74
C GLU A 215 -13.08 -16.07 10.84
N ARG A 216 -13.64 -15.91 12.04
CA ARG A 216 -14.79 -15.03 12.30
C ARG A 216 -14.51 -13.62 11.79
N ARG A 217 -13.34 -13.07 12.08
CA ARG A 217 -12.92 -11.74 11.62
C ARG A 217 -13.01 -11.61 10.10
N ILE A 218 -12.40 -12.54 9.37
CA ILE A 218 -12.39 -12.52 7.90
C ILE A 218 -13.83 -12.53 7.37
N ARG A 219 -14.67 -13.43 7.90
CA ARG A 219 -16.07 -13.57 7.49
C ARG A 219 -16.91 -12.34 7.78
N VAL A 220 -16.79 -11.74 8.96
CA VAL A 220 -17.53 -10.52 9.33
C VAL A 220 -17.16 -9.33 8.44
N ILE A 221 -15.88 -9.19 8.11
CA ILE A 221 -15.41 -8.14 7.18
C ILE A 221 -15.93 -8.42 5.76
N ALA A 222 -15.87 -9.66 5.29
CA ALA A 222 -16.37 -10.06 3.99
C ALA A 222 -17.89 -9.85 3.86
N GLU A 223 -18.66 -10.21 4.89
CA GLU A 223 -20.11 -9.98 4.94
C GLU A 223 -20.45 -8.48 4.88
N ARG A 224 -19.65 -7.63 5.56
CA ARG A 224 -19.90 -6.18 5.59
C ARG A 224 -19.59 -5.50 4.26
N TYR A 225 -18.49 -5.87 3.61
CA TYR A 225 -17.97 -5.13 2.46
C TYR A 225 -18.18 -5.81 1.11
N GLY A 226 -18.30 -7.14 1.05
CA GLY A 226 -18.44 -7.86 -0.22
C GLY A 226 -17.38 -7.42 -1.24
N ASP A 227 -17.83 -6.89 -2.38
CA ASP A 227 -17.00 -6.36 -3.47
C ASP A 227 -16.76 -4.85 -3.43
N ARG A 228 -17.27 -4.12 -2.41
CA ARG A 228 -17.03 -2.67 -2.23
C ARG A 228 -15.56 -2.35 -2.04
N VAL A 229 -14.82 -3.23 -1.35
CA VAL A 229 -13.36 -3.15 -1.23
C VAL A 229 -12.74 -4.11 -2.24
N SER A 230 -12.16 -3.54 -3.30
CA SER A 230 -11.71 -4.28 -4.48
C SER A 230 -10.56 -5.27 -4.25
N SER A 231 -9.81 -5.11 -3.16
CA SER A 231 -8.65 -5.96 -2.86
C SER A 231 -8.27 -5.94 -1.39
N TRP A 232 -7.63 -7.01 -0.92
CA TRP A 232 -7.25 -7.19 0.48
C TRP A 232 -5.87 -7.78 0.63
N ASP A 233 -5.06 -7.22 1.52
CA ASP A 233 -3.94 -7.96 2.11
C ASP A 233 -4.52 -9.00 3.07
N VAL A 234 -4.58 -10.25 2.60
CA VAL A 234 -5.11 -11.38 3.38
C VAL A 234 -4.14 -11.73 4.49
N CYS A 235 -2.86 -11.87 4.16
CA CYS A 235 -1.80 -12.11 5.13
C CYS A 235 -0.70 -11.06 4.98
N ASN A 236 -0.28 -10.51 6.12
CA ASN A 236 0.80 -9.54 6.21
C ASN A 236 2.01 -10.16 6.92
N GLU A 237 3.20 -9.96 6.38
CA GLU A 237 4.52 -10.23 7.00
C GLU A 237 4.73 -11.69 7.45
N SER A 238 4.39 -12.63 6.57
CA SER A 238 4.45 -14.07 6.81
C SER A 238 5.66 -14.78 6.21
N ALA A 239 6.44 -14.13 5.34
CA ALA A 239 7.52 -14.79 4.59
C ALA A 239 8.64 -15.30 5.51
N THR A 240 8.94 -14.56 6.59
CA THR A 240 9.93 -15.02 7.58
C THR A 240 9.43 -16.23 8.38
N ASP A 241 8.13 -16.30 8.66
CA ASP A 241 7.52 -17.47 9.32
C ASP A 241 7.58 -18.70 8.40
N PHE A 242 7.30 -18.51 7.11
CA PHE A 242 7.44 -19.55 6.11
C PHE A 242 8.89 -20.05 5.98
N GLU A 243 9.85 -19.14 5.87
CA GLU A 243 11.28 -19.49 5.80
C GLU A 243 11.75 -20.31 7.01
N ARG A 244 11.16 -20.07 8.19
CA ARG A 244 11.45 -20.82 9.42
C ARG A 244 10.70 -22.13 9.55
N GLY A 245 9.84 -22.48 8.58
CA GLY A 245 9.00 -23.68 8.62
C GLY A 245 7.91 -23.63 9.69
N ASN A 246 7.45 -22.43 10.06
CA ASN A 246 6.43 -22.27 11.11
C ASN A 246 5.02 -22.66 10.63
N HIS A 247 4.78 -22.72 9.32
CA HIS A 247 3.50 -23.13 8.74
C HIS A 247 3.44 -24.65 8.60
N VAL A 248 2.85 -25.32 9.59
CA VAL A 248 2.74 -26.78 9.62
C VAL A 248 1.29 -27.19 9.34
N PRO A 249 1.00 -27.89 8.22
CA PRO A 249 -0.35 -28.34 7.91
C PRO A 249 -0.97 -29.17 9.04
N GLY A 250 -2.17 -28.79 9.45
CA GLY A 250 -2.92 -29.46 10.52
C GLY A 250 -2.54 -29.05 11.95
N ALA A 251 -1.46 -28.27 12.14
CA ALA A 251 -1.18 -27.67 13.44
C ALA A 251 -2.22 -26.58 13.74
N LYS A 252 -2.64 -26.48 15.01
CA LYS A 252 -3.57 -25.45 15.45
C LYS A 252 -2.85 -24.20 15.94
N LEU A 253 -1.57 -24.30 16.29
CA LEU A 253 -0.78 -23.18 16.77
C LEU A 253 0.64 -23.19 16.18
N CYS A 254 1.14 -22.02 15.80
CA CYS A 254 2.55 -21.80 15.49
C CYS A 254 3.12 -20.62 16.28
N LYS A 255 4.45 -20.56 16.28
CA LYS A 255 5.22 -19.46 16.88
C LYS A 255 5.72 -18.55 15.78
N SER A 256 4.89 -17.59 15.41
CA SER A 256 5.29 -16.50 14.53
C SER A 256 6.44 -15.71 15.13
N VAL A 257 7.20 -15.01 14.28
CA VAL A 257 8.14 -13.96 14.70
C VAL A 257 7.51 -12.91 15.62
N TYR A 258 6.18 -12.76 15.58
CA TYR A 258 5.43 -11.82 16.40
C TYR A 258 4.78 -12.40 17.66
N GLY A 259 4.71 -13.73 17.80
CA GLY A 259 4.02 -14.39 18.92
C GLY A 259 3.21 -15.61 18.48
N PHE A 260 2.15 -15.91 19.23
CA PHE A 260 1.24 -17.01 18.88
C PHE A 260 0.38 -16.64 17.68
N MET A 261 0.26 -17.57 16.74
CA MET A 261 -0.61 -17.49 15.56
C MET A 261 -1.27 -18.86 15.34
N PRO A 262 -2.39 -18.94 14.59
CA PRO A 262 -2.87 -20.21 14.07
C PRO A 262 -1.77 -20.96 13.31
N GLY A 263 -1.74 -22.29 13.42
CA GLY A 263 -0.60 -23.12 12.96
C GLY A 263 -0.21 -22.89 11.51
N ASP A 264 -1.19 -22.98 10.60
CA ASP A 264 -1.01 -22.70 9.17
C ASP A 264 -1.83 -21.49 8.74
N TYR A 265 -1.67 -20.38 9.47
CA TYR A 265 -2.54 -19.21 9.35
C TYR A 265 -2.63 -18.64 7.94
N THR A 266 -1.59 -18.74 7.12
CA THR A 266 -1.60 -18.21 5.75
C THR A 266 -2.53 -19.03 4.86
N TYR A 267 -2.35 -20.35 4.84
CA TYR A 267 -3.25 -21.25 4.11
C TYR A 267 -4.70 -21.06 4.56
N HIS A 268 -4.97 -21.09 5.88
CA HIS A 268 -6.33 -20.95 6.40
C HIS A 268 -6.94 -19.59 6.06
N SER A 269 -6.20 -18.50 6.20
CA SER A 269 -6.72 -17.16 5.90
C SER A 269 -7.07 -17.00 4.42
N PHE A 270 -6.24 -17.52 3.50
CA PHE A 270 -6.56 -17.49 2.07
C PHE A 270 -7.75 -18.37 1.71
N GLN A 271 -7.88 -19.56 2.30
CA GLN A 271 -9.06 -20.42 2.07
C GLN A 271 -10.35 -19.75 2.57
N VAL A 272 -10.33 -19.19 3.78
CA VAL A 272 -11.50 -18.48 4.34
C VAL A 272 -11.82 -17.22 3.53
N ALA A 273 -10.81 -16.44 3.14
CA ALA A 273 -11.03 -15.24 2.33
C ALA A 273 -11.58 -15.60 0.93
N ASP A 274 -11.08 -16.66 0.31
CA ASP A 274 -11.56 -17.09 -1.01
C ASP A 274 -13.01 -17.62 -0.99
N ASP A 275 -13.39 -18.27 0.11
CA ASP A 275 -14.77 -18.71 0.36
C ASP A 275 -15.71 -17.54 0.66
N ALA A 276 -15.27 -16.57 1.49
CA ALA A 276 -16.13 -15.52 2.00
C ALA A 276 -16.30 -14.31 1.05
N PHE A 277 -15.26 -13.95 0.28
CA PHE A 277 -15.32 -12.79 -0.62
C PHE A 277 -15.79 -13.16 -2.05
N PRO A 278 -16.51 -12.25 -2.75
CA PRO A 278 -16.79 -12.42 -4.17
C PRO A 278 -15.52 -12.62 -5.01
N LYS A 279 -15.60 -13.41 -6.09
CA LYS A 279 -14.44 -13.70 -6.96
C LYS A 279 -13.90 -12.48 -7.72
N SER A 280 -14.66 -11.39 -7.79
CA SER A 280 -14.20 -10.10 -8.31
C SER A 280 -13.15 -9.43 -7.39
N VAL A 281 -13.17 -9.73 -6.09
CA VAL A 281 -12.23 -9.19 -5.10
C VAL A 281 -10.88 -9.86 -5.24
N LYS A 282 -9.81 -9.06 -5.22
CA LYS A 282 -8.42 -9.53 -5.30
C LYS A 282 -7.84 -9.88 -3.94
N LEU A 283 -7.24 -11.06 -3.83
CA LEU A 283 -6.62 -11.55 -2.61
C LEU A 283 -5.10 -11.43 -2.71
N ASN A 284 -4.52 -10.60 -1.85
CA ASN A 284 -3.11 -10.26 -1.87
C ASN A 284 -2.40 -10.88 -0.67
N ILE A 285 -1.11 -11.16 -0.85
CA ILE A 285 -0.16 -11.38 0.25
C ILE A 285 0.77 -10.16 0.30
N ASN A 286 1.20 -9.73 1.48
CA ASN A 286 2.01 -8.51 1.64
C ASN A 286 3.18 -8.72 2.61
N ASP A 287 4.39 -8.26 2.26
CA ASP A 287 5.57 -8.49 3.09
C ASP A 287 6.70 -7.45 2.87
N TYR A 288 7.59 -7.32 3.85
CA TYR A 288 8.87 -6.59 3.74
C TYR A 288 10.07 -7.50 3.47
N ASN A 289 9.98 -8.80 3.78
CA ASN A 289 11.00 -9.78 3.45
C ASN A 289 10.82 -10.22 2.00
N LEU A 290 11.44 -9.47 1.09
CA LEU A 290 11.34 -9.65 -0.36
C LEU A 290 12.36 -10.66 -0.92
N GLY A 291 12.88 -11.55 -0.06
CA GLY A 291 13.81 -12.61 -0.43
C GLY A 291 13.15 -13.76 -1.20
N ARG A 292 13.91 -14.81 -1.53
CA ARG A 292 13.39 -15.98 -2.27
C ARG A 292 12.27 -16.72 -1.55
N CYS A 293 12.30 -16.74 -0.22
CA CYS A 293 11.26 -17.38 0.57
C CYS A 293 9.86 -16.81 0.32
N TYR A 294 9.74 -15.56 -0.14
CA TYR A 294 8.46 -14.91 -0.38
C TYR A 294 7.71 -15.44 -1.61
N PRO A 295 8.27 -15.43 -2.85
CA PRO A 295 7.64 -16.12 -3.96
C PRO A 295 7.54 -17.64 -3.72
N ASP A 296 8.48 -18.27 -3.00
CA ASP A 296 8.39 -19.70 -2.65
C ASP A 296 7.17 -19.98 -1.74
N GLN A 297 6.84 -19.07 -0.80
CA GLN A 297 5.61 -19.15 0.01
C GLN A 297 4.35 -19.08 -0.86
N VAL A 298 4.33 -18.20 -1.85
CA VAL A 298 3.20 -18.07 -2.77
C VAL A 298 3.03 -19.31 -3.63
N ASP A 299 4.13 -19.89 -4.13
CA ASP A 299 4.10 -21.14 -4.89
C ASP A 299 3.58 -22.31 -4.03
N ASP A 300 4.01 -22.42 -2.77
CA ASP A 300 3.46 -23.40 -1.81
C ASP A 300 1.94 -23.23 -1.65
N LEU A 301 1.49 -22.03 -1.29
CA LEU A 301 0.07 -21.75 -1.08
C LEU A 301 -0.77 -22.03 -2.33
N ARG A 302 -0.30 -21.63 -3.53
CA ARG A 302 -1.00 -21.89 -4.80
C ARG A 302 -1.01 -23.39 -5.15
N SER A 303 0.06 -24.12 -4.88
CA SER A 303 0.11 -25.57 -5.08
C SER A 303 -0.90 -26.31 -4.20
N ARG A 304 -1.23 -25.71 -3.05
CA ARG A 304 -2.23 -26.18 -2.08
C ARG A 304 -3.63 -25.63 -2.35
N GLY A 305 -3.84 -24.91 -3.45
CA GLY A 305 -5.15 -24.44 -3.91
C GLY A 305 -5.58 -23.06 -3.42
N CYS A 306 -4.70 -22.27 -2.80
CA CYS A 306 -5.02 -20.89 -2.44
C CYS A 306 -5.04 -19.98 -3.68
N ARG A 307 -6.07 -19.14 -3.80
CA ARG A 307 -6.10 -18.03 -4.75
C ARG A 307 -5.30 -16.85 -4.20
N ILE A 308 -4.25 -16.48 -4.91
CA ILE A 308 -3.45 -15.28 -4.66
C ILE A 308 -3.37 -14.51 -5.98
N ASP A 309 -3.81 -13.26 -5.97
CA ASP A 309 -3.92 -12.41 -7.15
C ASP A 309 -2.75 -11.44 -7.30
N ILE A 310 -2.16 -10.95 -6.20
CA ILE A 310 -1.17 -9.86 -6.20
C ILE A 310 -0.09 -10.10 -5.14
N MET A 311 1.15 -9.80 -5.50
CA MET A 311 2.30 -9.69 -4.59
C MET A 311 2.37 -8.26 -4.04
N GLY A 312 2.00 -8.06 -2.80
CA GLY A 312 2.25 -6.83 -2.04
C GLY A 312 3.71 -6.77 -1.58
N ALA A 313 4.34 -5.61 -1.68
CA ALA A 313 5.72 -5.42 -1.26
C ALA A 313 5.87 -4.09 -0.51
N GLN A 314 6.34 -4.20 0.73
CA GLN A 314 6.68 -3.05 1.58
C GLN A 314 8.14 -2.65 1.33
N THR A 315 8.41 -1.35 1.16
CA THR A 315 9.76 -0.81 0.99
C THR A 315 9.94 0.47 1.81
N HIS A 316 10.47 0.34 3.02
CA HIS A 316 10.65 1.47 3.94
C HIS A 316 12.10 1.93 4.04
N LEU A 317 12.33 3.21 3.72
CA LEU A 317 13.51 3.97 4.12
C LEU A 317 13.16 4.82 5.35
N PHE A 318 13.01 4.17 6.49
CA PHE A 318 12.64 4.85 7.74
C PHE A 318 13.78 5.62 8.39
N ASN A 319 15.03 5.24 8.14
CA ASN A 319 16.20 5.87 8.74
C ASN A 319 16.68 7.07 7.90
N PRO A 320 16.63 8.31 8.43
CA PRO A 320 17.12 9.51 7.74
C PRO A 320 18.58 9.42 7.29
N GLN A 321 19.43 8.72 8.05
CA GLN A 321 20.83 8.52 7.67
C GLN A 321 20.95 7.68 6.40
N THR A 322 20.10 6.67 6.21
CA THR A 322 20.12 5.84 4.99
C THR A 322 19.82 6.68 3.75
N CYS A 323 18.84 7.60 3.81
CA CYS A 323 18.57 8.51 2.70
C CYS A 323 19.73 9.48 2.43
N LEU A 324 20.43 9.93 3.47
CA LEU A 324 21.64 10.74 3.33
C LEU A 324 22.77 9.95 2.67
N ASP A 325 23.00 8.71 3.10
CA ASP A 325 24.03 7.83 2.54
C ASP A 325 23.76 7.49 1.07
N ILE A 326 22.48 7.30 0.69
CA ILE A 326 22.07 7.17 -0.72
C ILE A 326 22.44 8.43 -1.49
N ALA A 327 22.06 9.61 -0.99
CA ALA A 327 22.36 10.88 -1.66
C ALA A 327 23.87 11.15 -1.82
N GLU A 328 24.66 10.67 -0.87
CA GLU A 328 26.13 10.76 -0.86
C GLU A 328 26.82 9.62 -1.64
N GLY A 329 26.05 8.72 -2.26
CA GLY A 329 26.59 7.60 -3.04
C GLY A 329 27.33 6.55 -2.20
N LYS A 330 27.12 6.56 -0.89
CA LYS A 330 27.74 5.64 0.09
C LYS A 330 26.93 4.37 0.32
N SER A 331 25.66 4.39 -0.05
CA SER A 331 24.75 3.25 0.05
C SER A 331 24.18 2.92 -1.31
N ASP A 332 24.22 1.64 -1.68
CA ASP A 332 23.58 1.12 -2.88
C ASP A 332 22.16 0.62 -2.60
N ILE A 333 21.66 0.73 -1.36
CA ILE A 333 20.27 0.40 -1.02
C ILE A 333 19.33 1.22 -1.91
N GLN A 334 18.37 0.55 -2.54
CA GLN A 334 17.46 1.15 -3.52
C GLN A 334 18.18 1.77 -4.74
N SER A 335 19.43 1.39 -5.04
CA SER A 335 20.03 1.64 -6.36
C SER A 335 19.27 0.91 -7.46
N PRO A 336 19.34 1.37 -8.72
CA PRO A 336 18.61 0.77 -9.83
C PRO A 336 18.81 -0.75 -9.95
N GLU A 337 20.05 -1.21 -9.86
CA GLU A 337 20.40 -2.64 -9.94
C GLU A 337 19.78 -3.46 -8.81
N ARG A 338 19.83 -2.97 -7.57
CA ARG A 338 19.22 -3.68 -6.43
C ARG A 338 17.69 -3.71 -6.53
N VAL A 339 17.07 -2.63 -7.00
CA VAL A 339 15.62 -2.58 -7.21
C VAL A 339 15.22 -3.58 -8.28
N TRP A 340 15.85 -3.57 -9.46
CA TRP A 340 15.55 -4.53 -10.53
C TRP A 340 15.69 -5.97 -10.04
N LYS A 341 16.80 -6.32 -9.39
CA LYS A 341 17.03 -7.66 -8.84
C LYS A 341 15.97 -8.09 -7.81
N THR A 342 15.54 -7.17 -6.95
CA THR A 342 14.50 -7.42 -5.95
C THR A 342 13.16 -7.69 -6.65
N MET A 343 12.78 -6.84 -7.60
CA MET A 343 11.52 -7.00 -8.34
C MET A 343 11.54 -8.24 -9.24
N GLU A 344 12.67 -8.60 -9.83
CA GLU A 344 12.87 -9.87 -10.54
C GLU A 344 12.67 -11.07 -9.63
N THR A 345 13.14 -11.00 -8.38
CA THR A 345 12.96 -12.08 -7.40
C THR A 345 11.49 -12.28 -7.07
N ILE A 346 10.77 -11.21 -6.74
CA ILE A 346 9.33 -11.25 -6.41
C ILE A 346 8.51 -11.69 -7.63
N ALA A 347 8.86 -11.21 -8.84
CA ALA A 347 8.15 -11.53 -10.08
C ALA A 347 8.18 -13.02 -10.45
N ARG A 348 9.02 -13.84 -9.82
CA ARG A 348 9.06 -15.30 -10.04
C ARG A 348 7.73 -15.99 -9.71
N ALA A 349 6.94 -15.42 -8.80
CA ALA A 349 5.57 -15.90 -8.51
C ALA A 349 4.60 -15.74 -9.71
N GLY A 350 4.97 -14.96 -10.72
CA GLY A 350 4.17 -14.75 -11.93
C GLY A 350 2.90 -13.90 -11.71
N LEU A 351 2.86 -13.12 -10.62
CA LEU A 351 1.75 -12.24 -10.26
C LEU A 351 2.13 -10.76 -10.43
N PRO A 352 1.16 -9.86 -10.62
CA PRO A 352 1.37 -8.41 -10.51
C PRO A 352 1.99 -8.03 -9.15
N ILE A 353 2.83 -7.00 -9.15
CA ILE A 353 3.48 -6.45 -7.95
C ILE A 353 2.80 -5.13 -7.59
N HIS A 354 2.37 -4.99 -6.34
CA HIS A 354 1.94 -3.72 -5.77
C HIS A 354 2.95 -3.32 -4.69
N LEU A 355 3.70 -2.24 -4.92
CA LEU A 355 4.42 -1.58 -3.83
C LEU A 355 3.40 -0.94 -2.89
N SER A 356 2.98 -1.69 -1.90
CA SER A 356 1.84 -1.44 -1.01
C SER A 356 2.18 -0.40 0.06
N GLU A 357 3.45 -0.31 0.46
CA GLU A 357 3.89 0.54 1.55
C GLU A 357 5.29 1.09 1.27
N ILE A 358 5.39 2.25 0.63
CA ILE A 358 6.68 2.92 0.44
C ILE A 358 6.86 4.03 1.47
N THR A 359 8.09 4.17 1.98
CA THR A 359 8.47 5.32 2.79
C THR A 359 9.83 5.83 2.36
N ILE A 360 9.93 7.13 2.11
CA ILE A 360 11.19 7.83 1.83
C ILE A 360 11.23 9.01 2.79
N THR A 361 11.98 8.89 3.88
CA THR A 361 12.16 10.01 4.82
C THR A 361 13.16 11.03 4.27
N ALA A 362 12.95 12.31 4.56
CA ALA A 362 14.01 13.29 4.42
C ALA A 362 15.09 13.06 5.49
N PRO A 363 16.37 13.33 5.19
CA PRO A 363 17.44 13.37 6.20
C PRO A 363 17.13 14.32 7.37
N ASN A 364 16.45 15.44 7.09
CA ASN A 364 15.95 16.42 8.06
C ASN A 364 14.97 17.39 7.36
N ASN A 365 14.41 18.34 8.13
CA ASN A 365 13.48 19.36 7.63
C ASN A 365 14.12 20.54 6.89
N ALA A 366 15.46 20.63 6.81
CA ALA A 366 16.11 21.71 6.08
C ALA A 366 15.97 21.55 4.56
N GLU A 367 16.22 22.63 3.81
CA GLU A 367 16.10 22.66 2.34
C GLU A 367 16.84 21.50 1.66
N ARG A 368 18.11 21.25 2.03
CA ARG A 368 18.90 20.13 1.52
C ARG A 368 18.22 18.78 1.80
N GLY A 369 17.72 18.57 3.02
CA GLY A 369 17.08 17.32 3.42
C GLY A 369 15.80 17.06 2.62
N GLN A 370 14.96 18.08 2.46
CA GLN A 370 13.74 17.96 1.66
C GLN A 370 14.03 17.78 0.16
N ALA A 371 15.08 18.41 -0.36
CA ALA A 371 15.53 18.21 -1.73
C ALA A 371 16.03 16.77 -1.98
N ILE A 372 16.79 16.19 -1.04
CA ILE A 372 17.21 14.78 -1.08
C ILE A 372 15.99 13.86 -1.14
N GLN A 373 14.99 14.09 -0.27
CA GLN A 373 13.74 13.32 -0.28
C GLN A 373 13.06 13.37 -1.66
N ALA A 374 12.97 14.57 -2.25
CA ALA A 374 12.32 14.77 -3.54
C ALA A 374 13.03 14.07 -4.70
N VAL A 375 14.37 14.12 -4.75
CA VAL A 375 15.17 13.46 -5.80
C VAL A 375 15.03 11.94 -5.69
N ILE A 376 15.23 11.38 -4.48
CA ILE A 376 15.08 9.93 -4.25
C ILE A 376 13.65 9.49 -4.60
N ALA A 377 12.63 10.25 -4.19
CA ALA A 377 11.25 9.94 -4.50
C ALA A 377 10.97 9.94 -6.01
N ARG A 378 11.42 10.97 -6.73
CA ARG A 378 11.26 11.05 -8.20
C ARG A 378 11.89 9.84 -8.89
N ASP A 379 13.16 9.59 -8.61
CA ASP A 379 13.95 8.60 -9.34
C ASP A 379 13.45 7.17 -9.09
N LEU A 380 13.11 6.87 -7.82
CA LEU A 380 12.49 5.59 -7.48
C LEU A 380 11.08 5.44 -8.07
N TYR A 381 10.25 6.48 -8.05
CA TYR A 381 8.92 6.40 -8.68
C TYR A 381 9.00 6.09 -10.17
N ARG A 382 9.92 6.74 -10.92
CA ARG A 382 10.12 6.44 -12.34
C ARG A 382 10.57 5.00 -12.53
N LEU A 383 11.55 4.55 -11.76
CA LEU A 383 12.08 3.19 -11.84
C LEU A 383 11.00 2.15 -11.53
N TRP A 384 10.27 2.29 -10.44
CA TRP A 384 9.17 1.38 -10.09
C TRP A 384 8.06 1.41 -11.14
N PHE A 385 7.72 2.59 -11.64
CA PHE A 385 6.74 2.75 -12.71
C PHE A 385 7.22 2.10 -14.02
N SER A 386 8.51 1.95 -14.29
CA SER A 386 8.99 1.30 -15.52
C SER A 386 8.89 -0.24 -15.48
N ILE A 387 8.85 -0.84 -14.29
CA ILE A 387 8.92 -2.29 -14.09
C ILE A 387 7.63 -2.99 -14.53
N LYS A 388 7.72 -3.82 -15.57
CA LYS A 388 6.56 -4.45 -16.25
C LYS A 388 5.47 -5.03 -15.32
N PRO A 389 5.76 -5.93 -14.36
CA PRO A 389 4.72 -6.51 -13.50
C PRO A 389 4.20 -5.55 -12.41
N MET A 390 4.85 -4.39 -12.21
CA MET A 390 4.38 -3.41 -11.25
C MET A 390 3.01 -2.88 -11.68
N MET A 391 2.03 -2.95 -10.80
CA MET A 391 0.67 -2.45 -11.02
C MET A 391 0.35 -1.22 -10.19
N GLY A 392 1.13 -0.95 -9.14
CA GLY A 392 0.86 0.18 -8.26
C GLY A 392 1.98 0.53 -7.28
N ILE A 393 1.97 1.78 -6.82
CA ILE A 393 2.85 2.33 -5.78
C ILE A 393 1.99 3.06 -4.77
N THR A 394 2.18 2.80 -3.47
CA THR A 394 1.38 3.39 -2.38
C THR A 394 2.28 4.03 -1.33
N TRP A 395 2.10 5.33 -1.13
CA TRP A 395 2.86 6.12 -0.15
C TRP A 395 2.33 5.93 1.27
N TRP A 396 3.20 5.55 2.21
CA TRP A 396 2.77 5.06 3.53
C TRP A 396 2.51 6.12 4.60
N ASN A 397 3.01 7.35 4.43
CA ASN A 397 2.73 8.47 5.33
C ASN A 397 2.61 9.76 4.54
N VAL A 398 1.40 10.27 4.34
CA VAL A 398 1.20 11.49 3.51
C VAL A 398 1.63 12.76 4.22
N VAL A 399 1.47 12.82 5.54
CA VAL A 399 1.67 14.03 6.35
C VAL A 399 2.80 13.78 7.35
N ASP A 400 3.73 14.73 7.45
CA ASP A 400 4.81 14.69 8.43
C ASP A 400 4.25 14.57 9.86
N ASP A 401 5.00 13.86 10.69
CA ASP A 401 4.70 13.58 12.09
C ASP A 401 3.38 12.83 12.35
N CYS A 402 2.74 12.32 11.29
CA CYS A 402 1.45 11.64 11.41
C CYS A 402 1.55 10.11 11.34
N GLY A 403 2.76 9.54 11.21
CA GLY A 403 3.03 8.10 11.15
C GLY A 403 2.77 7.35 12.46
N ALA A 404 2.98 6.03 12.44
CA ALA A 404 2.89 5.22 13.64
C ALA A 404 4.01 5.59 14.63
N PRO A 405 3.82 5.40 15.95
CA PRO A 405 4.88 5.61 16.94
C PRO A 405 6.18 4.86 16.56
N GLY A 406 7.30 5.59 16.51
CA GLY A 406 8.61 5.07 16.12
C GLY A 406 8.98 5.30 14.65
N GLU A 407 8.03 5.64 13.79
CA GLU A 407 8.29 6.03 12.40
C GLU A 407 8.90 7.45 12.31
N PRO A 408 9.65 7.76 11.24
CA PRO A 408 10.25 9.08 11.06
C PRO A 408 9.19 10.18 10.91
N SER A 409 9.42 11.31 11.60
CA SER A 409 8.55 12.47 11.57
C SER A 409 8.60 13.28 10.27
N VAL A 410 9.58 13.02 9.39
CA VAL A 410 9.80 13.78 8.14
C VAL A 410 9.69 12.89 6.90
N SER A 411 8.68 12.04 6.85
CA SER A 411 8.41 11.11 5.74
C SER A 411 7.19 11.45 4.88
N GLY A 412 6.48 12.53 5.23
CA GLY A 412 5.35 13.07 4.51
C GLY A 412 5.69 13.65 3.15
N LEU A 413 4.66 13.74 2.30
CA LEU A 413 4.62 14.63 1.14
C LEU A 413 4.19 16.06 1.53
N PHE A 414 3.58 16.20 2.71
CA PHE A 414 3.14 17.46 3.28
C PHE A 414 3.72 17.65 4.68
N SER A 415 3.94 18.89 5.08
CA SER A 415 4.22 19.24 6.48
C SER A 415 3.00 18.95 7.38
N ARG A 416 3.17 19.06 8.70
CA ARG A 416 2.07 18.90 9.67
C ARG A 416 0.90 19.88 9.44
N ASP A 417 1.20 21.05 8.86
CA ASP A 417 0.22 22.09 8.50
C ASP A 417 -0.35 21.94 7.08
N MET A 418 -0.13 20.79 6.44
CA MET A 418 -0.57 20.51 5.06
C MET A 418 0.04 21.46 4.03
N ALA A 419 1.24 22.02 4.28
CA ALA A 419 2.01 22.70 3.25
C ALA A 419 2.72 21.66 2.37
N PRO A 420 2.65 21.77 1.03
CA PRO A 420 3.29 20.80 0.13
C PRO A 420 4.81 20.86 0.25
N LYS A 421 5.45 19.69 0.31
CA LYS A 421 6.92 19.57 0.32
C LYS A 421 7.46 19.41 -1.11
N PRO A 422 8.77 19.60 -1.33
CA PRO A 422 9.41 19.28 -2.60
C PRO A 422 9.08 17.87 -3.15
N ALA A 423 8.94 16.87 -2.27
CA ALA A 423 8.55 15.51 -2.67
C ALA A 423 7.12 15.44 -3.23
N PHE A 424 6.16 16.23 -2.72
CA PHE A 424 4.82 16.34 -3.32
C PHE A 424 4.91 16.85 -4.76
N HIS A 425 5.66 17.93 -4.99
CA HIS A 425 5.80 18.51 -6.33
C HIS A 425 6.49 17.57 -7.32
N ALA A 426 7.46 16.77 -6.85
CA ALA A 426 8.08 15.72 -7.66
C ALA A 426 7.05 14.68 -8.12
N LEU A 427 6.23 14.17 -7.20
CA LEU A 427 5.19 13.18 -7.52
C LEU A 427 4.08 13.77 -8.39
N ASP A 428 3.60 14.97 -8.09
CA ASP A 428 2.56 15.64 -8.87
C ASP A 428 3.04 15.95 -10.30
N GLY A 429 4.29 16.38 -10.45
CA GLY A 429 4.92 16.59 -11.76
C GLY A 429 5.01 15.31 -12.60
N LEU A 430 5.28 14.16 -11.97
CA LEU A 430 5.24 12.86 -12.65
C LEU A 430 3.80 12.44 -12.97
N ILE A 431 2.92 12.36 -11.98
CA ILE A 431 1.58 11.76 -12.11
C ILE A 431 0.63 12.65 -12.93
N ASN A 432 0.56 13.94 -12.61
CA ASN A 432 -0.37 14.89 -13.23
C ASN A 432 0.25 15.68 -14.40
N GLY A 433 1.57 15.68 -14.52
CA GLY A 433 2.31 16.22 -15.66
C GLY A 433 2.70 15.13 -16.66
N GLU A 434 3.87 14.54 -16.46
CA GLU A 434 4.53 13.65 -17.41
C GLU A 434 3.68 12.42 -17.80
N TRP A 435 3.00 11.82 -16.83
CA TRP A 435 2.22 10.58 -16.99
C TRP A 435 0.73 10.82 -17.28
N LYS A 436 0.37 12.06 -17.65
CA LYS A 436 -1.00 12.44 -17.98
C LYS A 436 -1.13 12.83 -19.45
N THR A 437 -1.53 11.86 -20.29
CA THR A 437 -1.67 12.10 -21.73
C THR A 437 -2.75 13.14 -22.02
N ARG A 438 -2.39 14.18 -22.78
CA ARG A 438 -3.29 15.16 -23.39
C ARG A 438 -2.87 15.32 -24.85
N LYS A 439 -3.77 15.07 -25.79
CA LYS A 439 -3.48 15.18 -27.23
C LYS A 439 -4.61 15.87 -27.98
N GLU A 440 -4.22 16.66 -28.98
CA GLU A 440 -5.09 17.14 -30.04
C GLU A 440 -4.86 16.26 -31.26
N LEU A 441 -5.94 15.70 -31.78
CA LEU A 441 -5.96 14.70 -32.85
C LEU A 441 -6.90 15.17 -33.96
N ARG A 442 -6.78 14.56 -35.13
CA ARG A 442 -7.74 14.71 -36.22
C ARG A 442 -8.27 13.34 -36.62
N ALA A 443 -9.57 13.26 -36.87
CA ALA A 443 -10.19 12.05 -37.38
C ALA A 443 -9.63 11.70 -38.77
N GLY A 444 -9.31 10.42 -38.97
CA GLY A 444 -8.86 9.86 -40.23
C GLY A 444 -9.99 9.74 -41.26
N LYS A 445 -9.65 9.25 -42.45
CA LYS A 445 -10.60 9.01 -43.56
C LYS A 445 -11.71 8.02 -43.23
N ASP A 446 -11.43 7.11 -42.31
CA ASP A 446 -12.34 6.10 -41.78
C ASP A 446 -13.18 6.63 -40.59
N GLY A 447 -13.02 7.92 -40.24
CA GLY A 447 -13.68 8.54 -39.09
C GLY A 447 -13.18 8.05 -37.73
N ALA A 448 -12.02 7.39 -37.69
CA ALA A 448 -11.38 6.95 -36.46
C ALA A 448 -10.32 7.95 -35.96
N VAL A 449 -10.03 7.89 -34.67
CA VAL A 449 -8.87 8.57 -34.07
C VAL A 449 -7.93 7.53 -33.48
N SER A 450 -6.65 7.66 -33.81
CA SER A 450 -5.59 6.77 -33.31
C SER A 450 -4.52 7.57 -32.58
N PHE A 451 -4.09 7.06 -31.42
CA PHE A 451 -2.99 7.66 -30.68
C PHE A 451 -2.33 6.67 -29.73
N ARG A 452 -1.04 6.91 -29.46
CA ARG A 452 -0.33 6.28 -28.34
C ARG A 452 -0.47 7.11 -27.07
N GLY A 453 -0.83 6.48 -25.95
CA GLY A 453 -1.02 7.13 -24.65
C GLY A 453 -0.75 6.18 -23.48
N PHE A 454 -0.71 6.71 -22.25
CA PHE A 454 -0.66 5.91 -21.03
C PHE A 454 -1.91 5.05 -20.87
N ARG A 455 -1.75 3.80 -20.40
CA ARG A 455 -2.88 2.87 -20.21
C ARG A 455 -3.87 3.45 -19.20
N GLY A 456 -5.15 3.45 -19.58
CA GLY A 456 -6.19 4.07 -18.79
C GLY A 456 -7.40 4.51 -19.59
N HIS A 457 -8.32 5.16 -18.89
CA HIS A 457 -9.54 5.71 -19.46
C HIS A 457 -9.33 7.14 -19.94
N TYR A 458 -9.81 7.42 -21.13
CA TYR A 458 -9.72 8.70 -21.80
C TYR A 458 -11.11 9.28 -22.03
N ARG A 459 -11.25 10.58 -21.83
CA ARG A 459 -12.31 11.37 -22.45
C ARG A 459 -11.84 11.78 -23.83
N LEU A 460 -12.61 11.44 -24.86
CA LEU A 460 -12.48 12.02 -26.19
C LEU A 460 -13.58 13.06 -26.35
N SER A 461 -13.23 14.29 -26.71
CA SER A 461 -14.21 15.35 -26.97
C SER A 461 -13.99 16.06 -28.31
N TRP A 462 -15.07 16.47 -28.95
CA TRP A 462 -15.07 17.14 -30.26
C TRP A 462 -16.28 18.06 -30.41
N THR A 463 -16.23 18.94 -31.41
CA THR A 463 -17.36 19.80 -31.78
C THR A 463 -17.89 19.41 -33.15
N GLN A 464 -19.20 19.23 -33.26
CA GLN A 464 -19.91 18.94 -34.51
C GLN A 464 -21.20 19.75 -34.56
N ASP A 465 -21.46 20.42 -35.70
CA ASP A 465 -22.64 21.27 -35.90
C ASP A 465 -22.88 22.30 -34.78
N GLY A 466 -21.78 22.84 -34.23
CA GLY A 466 -21.81 23.82 -33.13
C GLY A 466 -22.14 23.25 -31.76
N ARG A 467 -22.17 21.92 -31.59
CA ARG A 467 -22.39 21.24 -30.31
C ARG A 467 -21.16 20.47 -29.87
N GLU A 468 -20.89 20.48 -28.57
CA GLU A 468 -19.85 19.63 -27.98
C GLU A 468 -20.36 18.22 -27.76
N HIS A 469 -19.50 17.26 -28.06
CA HIS A 469 -19.72 15.84 -27.84
C HIS A 469 -18.54 15.26 -27.07
N GLU A 470 -18.81 14.27 -26.23
CA GLU A 470 -17.76 13.49 -25.57
C GLU A 470 -18.10 12.01 -25.50
N THR A 471 -17.07 11.17 -25.42
CA THR A 471 -17.20 9.75 -25.09
C THR A 471 -16.03 9.31 -24.22
N THR A 472 -16.21 8.24 -23.47
CA THR A 472 -15.15 7.61 -22.68
C THR A 472 -14.68 6.34 -23.36
N VAL A 473 -13.37 6.22 -23.56
CA VAL A 473 -12.71 5.04 -24.14
C VAL A 473 -11.62 4.53 -23.20
N HIS A 474 -11.17 3.29 -23.42
CA HIS A 474 -10.06 2.69 -22.67
C HIS A 474 -8.91 2.37 -23.61
N VAL A 475 -7.70 2.79 -23.24
CA VAL A 475 -6.43 2.41 -23.90
C VAL A 475 -5.80 1.32 -23.05
N GLY A 476 -5.84 0.09 -23.56
CA GLY A 476 -5.58 -1.14 -22.82
C GLY A 476 -4.12 -1.56 -22.71
#